data_AF-A0A7R7CLK5-F1
#
_entry.id   AF-A0A7R7CLK5-F1
#
_cell.length_a   1.000
_cell.length_b   1.000
_cell.length_c   1.000
_cell.angle_alpha   90.00
_cell.angle_beta   90.00
_cell.angle_gamma   90.00
#
_symmetry.space_group_name_H-M   'P 1'
#
loop_
_entity.id
_entity.type
_entity.pdbx_description
1 polymer ?
#
loop_
_entity_poly.entity_id
_entity_poly.type
_entity_poly.pdbx_seq_one_letter_code
_entity_poly.pdbx_strand_id
1 'polypeptide(L)'
;MTTLQDLTPRFRHVRLLLARERDHPTGEHEQGYDLLVPLDEEGRLDAAEWKAKQALCRVRHFKAGQDDRIGRLRRKPGGQWYFDYVEGERDDEVGFRLGEERFVTGEYVSIGSNGAMHTYQVARVEKP
;
A
#
# COMPACT_ATOMS: atom_id res chain seq x y z
N MET A 1 10.03 -17.11 9.35
CA MET A 1 9.96 -15.85 10.11
C MET A 1 10.83 -14.85 9.38
N THR A 2 10.28 -13.73 8.90
CA THR A 2 11.09 -12.65 8.32
C THR A 2 11.80 -11.93 9.46
N THR A 3 13.13 -11.90 9.47
CA THR A 3 13.88 -11.11 10.45
C THR A 3 14.14 -9.72 9.87
N LEU A 4 14.24 -8.70 10.72
CA LEU A 4 14.60 -7.33 10.32
C LEU A 4 15.92 -7.26 9.52
N GLN A 5 16.79 -8.25 9.69
CA GLN A 5 18.08 -8.37 8.99
C GLN A 5 17.92 -8.59 7.47
N ASP A 6 16.76 -9.07 7.01
CA ASP A 6 16.50 -9.32 5.59
C ASP A 6 16.08 -8.07 4.81
N LEU A 7 15.71 -6.99 5.52
CA LEU A 7 15.24 -5.74 4.95
C LEU A 7 16.41 -4.80 4.62
N THR A 8 16.44 -4.30 3.39
CA THR A 8 17.43 -3.30 2.99
C THR A 8 17.05 -1.91 3.52
N PRO A 9 17.99 -0.94 3.53
CA PRO A 9 17.70 0.43 3.94
C PRO A 9 16.63 1.16 3.10
N ARG A 10 16.18 0.57 1.99
CA ARG A 10 15.11 1.07 1.12
C ARG A 10 13.71 0.76 1.65
N PHE A 11 13.55 -0.25 2.51
CA PHE A 11 12.24 -0.61 3.06
C PHE A 11 11.68 0.48 3.97
N ARG A 12 10.38 0.70 3.88
CA ARG A 12 9.62 1.62 4.73
C ARG A 12 8.33 0.98 5.22
N HIS A 13 7.95 1.33 6.44
CA HIS A 13 6.56 1.28 6.88
C HIS A 13 5.85 2.54 6.39
N VAL A 14 4.77 2.36 5.62
CA VAL A 14 3.95 3.46 5.12
C VAL A 14 2.53 3.29 5.63
N ARG A 15 1.97 4.33 6.26
CA ARG A 15 0.56 4.39 6.63
C ARG A 15 -0.19 5.33 5.70
N LEU A 16 -1.25 4.80 5.12
CA LEU A 16 -2.21 5.51 4.30
C LEU A 16 -3.53 5.59 5.06
N LEU A 17 -4.13 6.78 5.12
CA LEU A 17 -5.43 7.01 5.75
C LEU A 17 -6.42 7.55 4.73
N LEU A 18 -7.68 7.13 4.79
CA LEU A 18 -8.70 7.59 3.84
C LEU A 18 -8.80 9.12 3.94
N ALA A 19 -8.52 9.80 2.83
CA ALA A 19 -8.63 11.24 2.75
C ALA A 19 -10.10 11.66 2.66
N ARG A 20 -10.35 12.96 2.73
CA ARG A 20 -11.69 13.50 2.53
C ARG A 20 -12.26 13.06 1.17
N GLU A 21 -13.47 12.52 1.18
CA GLU A 21 -14.25 12.18 0.00
C GLU A 21 -15.74 12.41 0.25
N ARG A 22 -16.59 12.19 -0.76
CA ARG A 22 -18.02 12.54 -0.71
C ARG A 22 -18.74 11.95 0.51
N ASP A 23 -18.47 10.70 0.83
CA ASP A 23 -19.11 9.98 1.94
C ASP A 23 -18.32 10.12 3.27
N HIS A 24 -17.09 10.64 3.19
CA HIS A 24 -16.20 10.88 4.33
C HIS A 24 -15.64 12.31 4.27
N PRO A 25 -16.45 13.36 4.57
CA PRO A 25 -16.05 14.75 4.37
C PRO A 25 -14.85 15.18 5.23
N THR A 26 -14.60 14.50 6.34
CA THR A 26 -13.45 14.70 7.23
C THR A 26 -12.31 13.72 6.98
N GLY A 27 -12.44 12.83 5.99
CA GLY A 27 -11.64 11.60 5.89
C GLY A 27 -12.07 10.57 6.93
N GLU A 28 -11.37 9.43 6.95
CA GLU A 28 -11.57 8.37 7.93
C GLU A 28 -10.21 7.80 8.37
N HIS A 29 -9.83 8.04 9.62
CA HIS A 29 -8.54 7.62 10.17
C HIS A 29 -8.54 6.15 10.60
N GLU A 30 -9.73 5.55 10.78
CA GLU A 30 -9.89 4.14 11.10
C GLU A 30 -10.03 3.27 9.84
N GLN A 31 -9.85 3.85 8.64
CA GLN A 31 -9.83 3.14 7.36
C GLN A 31 -8.56 3.49 6.59
N GLY A 32 -7.82 2.48 6.13
CA GLY A 32 -6.57 2.72 5.43
C GLY A 32 -5.71 1.50 5.21
N TYR A 33 -4.45 1.75 4.85
CA TYR A 33 -3.47 0.71 4.58
C TYR A 33 -2.20 0.92 5.38
N ASP A 34 -1.64 -0.17 5.90
CA ASP A 34 -0.25 -0.23 6.33
C ASP A 34 0.55 -1.07 5.33
N LEU A 35 1.63 -0.49 4.82
CA LEU A 35 2.50 -1.11 3.82
C LEU A 35 3.89 -1.36 4.41
N LEU A 36 4.50 -2.48 4.04
CA LEU A 36 5.94 -2.70 4.15
C LEU A 36 6.49 -2.88 2.75
N VAL A 37 7.15 -1.85 2.22
CA VAL A 37 7.55 -1.78 0.81
C VAL A 37 8.90 -1.09 0.64
N PRO A 38 9.69 -1.44 -0.39
CA PRO A 38 10.89 -0.69 -0.74
C PRO A 38 10.54 0.57 -1.53
N LEU A 39 11.13 1.70 -1.14
CA LEU A 39 10.99 2.97 -1.84
C LEU A 39 12.33 3.46 -2.41
N ASP A 40 12.31 4.09 -3.58
CA ASP A 40 13.46 4.76 -4.19
C ASP A 40 13.78 6.11 -3.51
N GLU A 41 14.70 6.90 -4.07
CA GLU A 41 15.13 8.18 -3.48
C GLU A 41 14.04 9.26 -3.56
N GLU A 42 13.16 9.12 -4.54
CA GLU A 42 12.02 9.99 -4.82
C GLU A 42 10.76 9.58 -4.03
N GLY A 43 10.83 8.49 -3.25
CA GLY A 43 9.73 7.97 -2.45
C GLY A 43 8.70 7.15 -3.25
N ARG A 44 9.06 6.64 -4.43
CA ARG A 44 8.20 5.76 -5.26
C ARG A 44 8.56 4.30 -5.02
N LEU A 45 7.68 3.38 -5.42
CA LEU A 45 7.95 1.94 -5.30
C LEU A 45 9.18 1.52 -6.10
N ASP A 46 10.19 0.99 -5.42
CA ASP A 46 11.40 0.46 -6.06
C ASP A 46 11.10 -0.91 -6.67
N ALA A 47 10.92 -0.95 -8.00
CA ALA A 47 10.61 -2.17 -8.73
C ALA A 47 11.74 -3.20 -8.72
N ALA A 48 13.01 -2.77 -8.65
CA ALA A 48 14.15 -3.66 -8.67
C ALA A 48 14.30 -4.36 -7.31
N GLU A 49 14.27 -3.57 -6.24
CA GLU A 49 14.33 -4.07 -4.87
C GLU A 49 13.11 -4.93 -4.52
N TRP A 50 11.92 -4.50 -4.96
CA TRP A 50 10.71 -5.32 -4.84
C TRP A 50 10.89 -6.67 -5.52
N LYS A 51 11.43 -6.72 -6.75
CA LYS A 51 11.60 -8.01 -7.45
C LYS A 51 12.51 -8.97 -6.69
N ALA A 52 13.56 -8.45 -6.07
CA ALA A 52 14.49 -9.23 -5.25
C ALA A 52 13.90 -9.67 -3.89
N LYS A 53 13.03 -8.84 -3.30
CA LYS A 53 12.51 -9.00 -1.92
C LYS A 53 10.99 -9.07 -1.82
N GLN A 54 10.28 -9.43 -2.90
CA GLN A 54 8.81 -9.40 -2.96
C GLN A 54 8.14 -10.26 -1.88
N ALA A 55 8.81 -11.34 -1.44
CA ALA A 55 8.34 -12.19 -0.35
C ALA A 55 8.27 -11.46 1.00
N LEU A 56 8.92 -10.31 1.16
CA LEU A 56 8.90 -9.46 2.35
C LEU A 56 7.87 -8.33 2.25
N CYS A 57 7.39 -7.99 1.05
CA CYS A 57 6.47 -6.89 0.86
C CYS A 57 5.07 -7.28 1.37
N ARG A 58 4.51 -6.46 2.26
CA ARG A 58 3.23 -6.73 2.93
C ARG A 58 2.28 -5.56 2.82
N VAL A 59 1.00 -5.90 2.81
CA VAL A 59 -0.12 -4.96 2.82
C VAL A 59 -1.07 -5.40 3.92
N ARG A 60 -1.49 -4.48 4.77
CA ARG A 60 -2.61 -4.64 5.69
C ARG A 60 -3.64 -3.58 5.31
N HIS A 61 -4.83 -3.98 4.91
CA HIS A 61 -5.97 -3.09 4.79
C HIS A 61 -6.80 -3.20 6.06
N PHE A 62 -7.03 -2.07 6.73
CA PHE A 62 -7.76 -1.99 7.98
C PHE A 62 -8.98 -1.09 7.84
N LYS A 63 -10.06 -1.45 8.53
CA LYS A 63 -11.30 -0.67 8.60
C LYS A 63 -12.01 -0.94 9.92
N ALA A 64 -12.42 0.11 10.64
CA ALA A 64 -13.19 -0.04 11.87
C ALA A 64 -14.39 -0.99 11.70
N GLY A 65 -14.51 -1.97 12.60
CA GLY A 65 -15.60 -2.95 12.60
C GLY A 65 -15.47 -4.07 11.56
N GLN A 66 -14.33 -4.20 10.87
CA GLN A 66 -14.03 -5.32 9.97
C GLN A 66 -12.69 -5.97 10.35
N ASP A 67 -12.53 -7.25 10.03
CA ASP A 67 -11.24 -7.92 10.17
C ASP A 67 -10.24 -7.35 9.15
N ASP A 68 -9.00 -7.19 9.60
CA ASP A 68 -7.92 -6.72 8.74
C ASP A 68 -7.67 -7.70 7.60
N ARG A 69 -7.60 -7.19 6.38
CA ARG A 69 -7.18 -7.99 5.21
C ARG A 69 -5.66 -7.90 5.06
N ILE A 70 -5.01 -9.07 5.12
CA ILE A 70 -3.55 -9.19 5.00
C ILE A 70 -3.16 -9.75 3.63
N GLY A 71 -2.27 -9.06 2.95
CA GLY A 71 -1.85 -9.37 1.58
C GLY A 71 -0.41 -9.01 1.28
N ARG A 72 -0.08 -9.00 0.00
CA ARG A 72 1.25 -8.67 -0.54
C ARG A 72 1.13 -7.63 -1.64
N LEU A 73 2.16 -6.79 -1.74
CA LEU A 73 2.33 -5.94 -2.93
C LEU A 73 2.89 -6.79 -4.07
N ARG A 74 2.21 -6.77 -5.22
CA ARG A 74 2.58 -7.52 -6.41
C ARG A 74 2.65 -6.60 -7.63
N ARG A 75 3.33 -7.06 -8.68
CA ARG A 75 3.51 -6.32 -9.93
C ARG A 75 3.32 -7.23 -11.13
N LYS A 76 2.44 -6.86 -12.07
CA LYS A 76 2.20 -7.57 -13.33
C LYS A 76 3.31 -7.29 -14.35
N PRO A 77 3.51 -8.18 -15.35
CA PRO A 77 4.19 -7.80 -16.59
C PRO A 77 3.53 -6.54 -17.18
N GLY A 78 4.34 -5.57 -17.62
CA GLY A 78 3.85 -4.23 -18.01
C GLY A 78 3.89 -3.20 -16.89
N GLY A 79 4.14 -3.61 -15.65
CA GLY A 79 4.56 -2.75 -14.55
C GLY A 79 3.46 -2.21 -13.65
N GLN A 80 2.23 -2.68 -13.84
CA GLN A 80 1.12 -2.38 -12.95
C GLN A 80 1.30 -3.05 -11.58
N TRP A 81 1.19 -2.26 -10.53
CA TRP A 81 1.22 -2.71 -9.14
C TRP A 81 -0.20 -3.01 -8.62
N TYR A 82 -0.35 -3.98 -7.72
CA TYR A 82 -1.63 -4.34 -7.11
C TYR A 82 -1.45 -4.99 -5.74
N PHE A 83 -2.50 -4.99 -4.94
CA PHE A 83 -2.54 -5.67 -3.65
C PHE A 83 -3.19 -7.04 -3.84
N ASP A 84 -2.50 -8.08 -3.36
CA ASP A 84 -2.87 -9.49 -3.52
C ASP A 84 -3.22 -10.06 -2.14
N TYR A 85 -4.51 -10.32 -1.89
CA TYR A 85 -5.06 -10.83 -0.64
C TYR A 85 -5.34 -12.34 -0.75
N VAL A 86 -5.16 -13.08 0.36
CA VAL A 86 -5.20 -14.56 0.34
C VAL A 86 -6.63 -15.15 0.34
N GLU A 87 -7.67 -14.38 0.69
CA GLU A 87 -8.98 -14.93 1.03
C GLU A 87 -10.10 -14.62 0.00
N GLY A 88 -10.70 -15.67 -0.58
CA GLY A 88 -11.99 -15.67 -1.30
C GLY A 88 -11.96 -15.34 -2.80
N GLU A 89 -12.72 -16.09 -3.62
CA GLU A 89 -12.85 -15.79 -5.05
C GLU A 89 -13.52 -14.43 -5.27
N ARG A 90 -12.77 -13.50 -5.86
CA ARG A 90 -13.13 -12.11 -6.27
C ARG A 90 -13.02 -11.05 -5.17
N ASP A 91 -11.80 -10.68 -4.81
CA ASP A 91 -11.55 -9.40 -4.13
C ASP A 91 -10.16 -8.83 -4.43
N ASP A 92 -9.65 -9.05 -5.65
CA ASP A 92 -8.42 -8.44 -6.13
C ASP A 92 -8.59 -6.91 -6.21
N GLU A 93 -8.12 -6.18 -5.20
CA GLU A 93 -8.01 -4.72 -5.27
C GLU A 93 -6.90 -4.36 -6.27
N VAL A 94 -7.32 -4.03 -7.49
CA VAL A 94 -6.44 -3.57 -8.55
C VAL A 94 -5.88 -2.20 -8.16
N GLY A 95 -4.64 -2.19 -7.68
CA GLY A 95 -3.86 -0.97 -7.50
C GLY A 95 -3.86 -0.16 -8.80
N PHE A 96 -4.55 0.98 -8.78
CA PHE A 96 -4.56 1.90 -9.91
C PHE A 96 -3.35 2.82 -9.78
N ARG A 97 -2.33 2.61 -10.61
CA ARG A 97 -1.15 3.49 -10.80
C ARG A 97 -0.19 3.73 -9.62
N LEU A 98 -0.14 2.86 -8.60
CA LEU A 98 0.81 2.99 -7.46
C LEU A 98 2.30 3.15 -7.85
N GLY A 99 2.70 2.79 -9.07
CA GLY A 99 4.09 2.93 -9.53
C GLY A 99 4.50 4.37 -9.88
N GLU A 100 3.54 5.25 -10.10
CA GLU A 100 3.79 6.67 -10.40
C GLU A 100 3.63 7.55 -9.15
N GLU A 101 2.99 7.01 -8.11
CA GLU A 101 2.66 7.69 -6.86
C GLU A 101 3.90 7.87 -5.96
N ARG A 102 3.92 8.96 -5.20
CA ARG A 102 4.95 9.22 -4.19
C ARG A 102 4.44 8.94 -2.79
N PHE A 103 5.08 8.01 -2.11
CA PHE A 103 4.84 7.70 -0.71
C PHE A 103 5.70 8.62 0.17
N VAL A 104 5.30 9.90 0.22
CA VAL A 104 5.92 10.94 1.04
C VAL A 104 4.84 11.53 1.95
N THR A 105 5.14 11.71 3.24
CA THR A 105 4.16 12.23 4.20
C THR A 105 3.48 13.51 3.72
N GLY A 106 2.15 13.53 3.77
CA GLY A 106 1.31 14.64 3.31
C GLY A 106 0.83 14.50 1.86
N GLU A 107 1.50 13.71 1.03
CA GLU A 107 1.06 13.41 -0.34
C GLU A 107 -0.20 12.54 -0.36
N TYR A 108 -0.85 12.50 -1.51
CA TYR A 108 -2.04 11.71 -1.74
C TYR A 108 -1.77 10.63 -2.78
N VAL A 109 -2.33 9.44 -2.56
CA VAL A 109 -2.26 8.31 -3.46
C VAL A 109 -3.66 7.78 -3.72
N SER A 110 -3.93 7.37 -4.96
CA SER A 110 -5.24 6.83 -5.32
C SER A 110 -5.22 5.31 -5.34
N ILE A 111 -6.21 4.68 -4.70
CA ILE A 111 -6.33 3.22 -4.64
C ILE A 111 -7.73 2.83 -5.11
N GLY A 112 -7.78 1.90 -6.07
CA GLY A 112 -9.02 1.35 -6.60
C GLY A 112 -9.49 0.18 -5.76
N SER A 113 -10.73 0.23 -5.28
CA SER A 113 -11.39 -0.88 -4.56
C SER A 113 -12.87 -0.90 -4.93
N ASN A 114 -13.45 -2.09 -5.10
CA ASN A 114 -14.88 -2.29 -5.41
C ASN A 114 -15.42 -1.45 -6.59
N GLY A 115 -14.59 -1.20 -7.61
CA GLY A 115 -14.96 -0.40 -8.78
C GLY A 115 -14.99 1.12 -8.55
N ALA A 116 -14.60 1.59 -7.37
CA ALA A 116 -14.44 3.01 -7.05
C ALA A 116 -12.97 3.36 -6.82
N MET A 117 -12.62 4.63 -7.07
CA MET A 117 -11.32 5.19 -6.73
C MET A 117 -11.42 5.98 -5.44
N HIS A 118 -10.62 5.60 -4.46
CA HIS A 118 -10.52 6.28 -3.18
C HIS A 118 -9.17 6.97 -3.07
N THR A 119 -9.16 8.16 -2.47
CA THR A 119 -7.94 8.92 -2.24
C THR A 119 -7.48 8.69 -0.81
N TYR A 120 -6.22 8.36 -0.63
CA TYR A 120 -5.61 8.18 0.68
C TYR A 120 -4.48 9.19 0.87
N GLN A 121 -4.38 9.75 2.07
CA GLN A 121 -3.25 10.56 2.45
C GLN A 121 -2.14 9.66 3.01
N VAL A 122 -0.90 9.92 2.61
CA VAL A 122 0.29 9.33 3.23
C VAL A 122 0.48 9.98 4.60
N ALA A 123 -0.03 9.34 5.64
CA ALA A 123 0.01 9.85 7.00
C ALA A 123 1.38 9.66 7.67
N ARG A 124 2.10 8.59 7.29
CA ARG A 124 3.38 8.22 7.93
C ARG A 124 4.29 7.46 6.95
N VAL A 125 5.59 7.76 6.98
CA VAL A 125 6.63 7.02 6.25
C VAL A 125 7.84 6.87 7.16
N GLU A 126 8.19 5.65 7.52
CA GLU A 126 9.25 5.38 8.51
C GLU A 126 10.07 4.16 8.16
N LYS A 127 11.26 4.04 8.79
CA LYS A 127 12.04 2.81 8.71
C LYS A 127 11.33 1.68 9.48
N PRO A 128 11.40 0.43 9.00
CA PRO A 128 10.87 -0.74 9.69
C PRO A 128 11.46 -0.99 11.07
#